data_AF-A0A327HCA0-F1
#
_entry.id   AF-A0A327HCA0-F1
#
_cell.length_a   1.000
_cell.length_b   1.000
_cell.length_c   1.000
_cell.angle_alpha   90.00
_cell.angle_beta   90.00
_cell.angle_gamma   90.00
#
_symmetry.space_group_name_H-M   'P 1'
#
loop_
_entity.id
_entity.type
_entity.pdbx_description
1 polymer ?
#
loop_
_entity_poly.entity_id
_entity_poly.type
_entity_poly.pdbx_seq_one_letter_code
_entity_poly.pdbx_strand_id
1 'polypeptide(L)'
;MLEEAAVPPSRELGPCSTFILPCSCKTKHYPVNSIGSIMSWDESDVRLVPVEWLKAHEEIKQKNMEKLLQMTLKWDGFTKPLIADKATGTILDGHHRYSVAKRLELARIPVVCIDYLHDESVELELWPASQLDSISKQDVIDMALSSELYPAKTTRHRISDHLPPIHVSLHRLSLLTPSQPDETES
;
A
#
# COMPACT_ATOMS: atom_id res chain seq x y z
N MET A 1 3.17 53.91 -47.45
CA MET A 1 3.85 54.81 -46.49
C MET A 1 3.48 54.34 -45.11
N LEU A 2 4.51 54.05 -44.32
CA LEU A 2 4.47 53.43 -43.00
C LEU A 2 3.97 54.43 -41.95
N GLU A 3 3.18 53.98 -40.98
CA GLU A 3 3.11 54.51 -39.61
C GLU A 3 2.27 53.50 -38.80
N GLU A 4 2.88 52.63 -38.00
CA GLU A 4 3.47 52.82 -36.66
C GLU A 4 2.51 52.28 -35.60
N ALA A 5 2.98 51.25 -34.91
CA ALA A 5 2.24 50.50 -33.90
C ALA A 5 2.30 51.21 -32.55
N ALA A 6 1.16 51.40 -31.90
CA ALA A 6 1.10 51.86 -30.52
C ALA A 6 0.81 50.70 -29.56
N VAL A 7 1.81 50.43 -28.71
CA VAL A 7 1.85 49.43 -27.64
C VAL A 7 0.98 49.87 -26.44
N PRO A 8 0.13 49.01 -25.86
CA PRO A 8 -0.58 49.34 -24.62
C PRO A 8 0.33 49.17 -23.37
N PRO A 9 0.14 50.01 -22.32
CA PRO A 9 1.06 50.07 -21.18
C PRO A 9 0.95 48.88 -20.22
N SER A 10 2.12 48.48 -19.71
CA SER A 10 2.35 47.48 -18.68
C SER A 10 1.65 47.81 -17.36
N ARG A 11 0.88 46.86 -16.82
CA ARG A 11 0.36 46.91 -15.45
C ARG A 11 1.40 46.38 -14.48
N GLU A 12 1.78 47.21 -13.53
CA GLU A 12 2.71 46.88 -12.46
C GLU A 12 2.10 45.85 -11.49
N LEU A 13 2.88 44.82 -11.19
CA LEU A 13 2.58 43.81 -10.17
C LEU A 13 3.11 44.31 -8.83
N GLY A 14 2.19 44.68 -7.93
CA GLY A 14 2.51 44.99 -6.53
C GLY A 14 2.97 43.74 -5.75
N PRO A 15 3.72 43.94 -4.64
CA PRO A 15 4.35 42.84 -3.90
C PRO A 15 3.32 41.99 -3.15
N CYS A 16 3.38 40.67 -3.37
CA CYS A 16 2.63 39.67 -2.62
C CYS A 16 3.21 39.55 -1.21
N SER A 17 2.50 40.14 -0.24
CA SER A 17 2.81 40.05 1.19
C SER A 17 2.74 38.59 1.66
N THR A 18 3.87 38.08 2.13
CA THR A 18 4.01 36.76 2.74
C THR A 18 3.49 36.81 4.17
N PHE A 19 2.24 36.36 4.38
CA PHE A 19 1.76 35.99 5.70
C PHE A 19 2.00 34.49 5.93
N ILE A 20 3.03 34.18 6.72
CA ILE A 20 3.25 32.85 7.28
C ILE A 20 2.26 32.67 8.43
N LEU A 21 1.23 31.85 8.21
CA LEU A 21 0.37 31.34 9.29
C LEU A 21 0.91 29.97 9.75
N PRO A 22 1.13 29.76 11.06
CA PRO A 22 1.54 28.47 11.57
C PRO A 22 0.39 27.47 11.47
N CYS A 23 0.61 26.39 10.72
CA CYS A 23 -0.31 25.26 10.65
C CYS A 23 -0.28 24.53 11.99
N SER A 24 -1.30 24.74 12.82
CA SER A 24 -1.49 24.02 14.08
C SER A 24 -2.07 22.62 13.77
N CYS A 25 -1.18 21.67 13.51
CA CYS A 25 -1.53 20.25 13.42
C CYS A 25 -1.89 19.73 14.82
N LYS A 26 -3.19 19.69 15.13
CA LYS A 26 -3.70 19.04 16.34
C LYS A 26 -3.43 17.54 16.27
N THR A 27 -2.45 17.07 17.04
CA THR A 27 -2.25 15.65 17.36
C THR A 27 -3.48 15.16 18.13
N LYS A 28 -4.28 14.31 17.49
CA LYS A 28 -5.32 13.55 18.20
C LYS A 28 -4.60 12.44 18.99
N HIS A 29 -4.49 12.64 20.29
CA HIS A 29 -4.08 11.61 21.24
C HIS A 29 -5.22 10.60 21.37
N TYR A 30 -5.00 9.37 20.94
CA TYR A 30 -5.87 8.25 21.28
C TYR A 30 -5.25 7.51 22.48
N PRO A 31 -6.03 7.19 23.53
CA PRO A 31 -5.51 6.41 24.65
C PRO A 31 -5.24 4.97 24.21
N VAL A 32 -4.00 4.51 24.41
CA VAL A 32 -3.62 3.10 24.26
C VAL A 32 -4.05 2.37 25.53
N ASN A 33 -5.09 1.55 25.43
CA ASN A 33 -5.33 0.51 26.40
C ASN A 33 -4.25 -0.57 26.19
N SER A 34 -3.27 -0.59 27.09
CA SER A 34 -2.35 -1.70 27.24
C SER A 34 -3.12 -2.88 27.82
N ILE A 35 -3.23 -3.99 27.07
CA ILE A 35 -3.10 -5.39 27.49
C ILE A 35 -3.32 -6.23 26.21
N GLY A 36 -2.23 -6.71 25.62
CA GLY A 36 -2.20 -7.57 24.44
C GLY A 36 -0.76 -7.64 23.95
N SER A 37 -0.18 -8.83 23.93
CA SER A 37 1.22 -9.05 23.52
C SER A 37 1.48 -8.37 22.17
N ILE A 38 2.34 -7.35 22.14
CA ILE A 38 2.77 -6.69 20.90
C ILE A 38 3.61 -7.73 20.15
N MET A 39 3.00 -8.45 19.21
CA MET A 39 3.74 -9.24 18.24
C MET A 39 4.30 -8.26 17.21
N SER A 40 5.53 -7.79 17.42
CA SER A 40 6.27 -7.01 16.43
C SER A 40 6.86 -7.96 15.39
N TRP A 41 6.61 -7.67 14.11
CA TRP A 41 7.25 -8.36 13.00
C TRP A 41 8.68 -7.83 12.81
N ASP A 42 9.60 -8.68 12.41
CA ASP A 42 10.98 -8.31 12.07
C ASP A 42 11.32 -8.60 10.60
N GLU A 43 12.51 -8.18 10.15
CA GLU A 43 12.92 -8.35 8.75
C GLU A 43 12.99 -9.82 8.31
N SER A 44 13.18 -10.77 9.23
CA SER A 44 13.23 -12.20 8.93
C SER A 44 11.86 -12.80 8.60
N ASP A 45 10.78 -12.15 9.03
CA ASP A 45 9.41 -12.51 8.67
C ASP A 45 9.06 -12.15 7.22
N VAL A 46 9.88 -11.33 6.56
CA VAL A 46 9.64 -10.85 5.20
C VAL A 46 10.20 -11.82 4.18
N ARG A 47 9.32 -12.32 3.31
CA ARG A 47 9.65 -13.21 2.20
C ARG A 47 9.44 -12.53 0.86
N LEU A 48 10.21 -12.91 -0.16
CA LEU A 48 9.96 -12.46 -1.52
C LEU A 48 9.05 -13.49 -2.18
N VAL A 49 7.79 -13.16 -2.43
CA VAL A 49 6.84 -14.12 -3.03
C VAL A 49 6.60 -13.80 -4.50
N PRO A 50 6.24 -14.80 -5.33
CA PRO A 50 5.83 -14.56 -6.72
C PRO A 50 4.64 -13.61 -6.79
N VAL A 51 4.71 -12.59 -7.64
CA VAL A 51 3.61 -11.63 -7.83
C VAL A 51 2.37 -12.34 -8.38
N GLU A 52 2.54 -13.36 -9.21
CA GLU A 52 1.44 -14.16 -9.78
C GLU A 52 0.70 -15.03 -8.77
N TRP A 53 1.32 -15.35 -7.63
CA TRP A 53 0.68 -16.14 -6.57
C TRP A 53 -0.33 -15.30 -5.77
N LEU A 54 -0.08 -14.00 -5.67
CA LEU A 54 -0.89 -13.05 -4.91
C LEU A 54 -2.23 -12.74 -5.59
N LYS A 55 -3.30 -12.74 -4.78
CA LYS A 55 -4.69 -12.55 -5.23
C LYS A 55 -5.33 -11.40 -4.49
N ALA A 56 -5.81 -10.41 -5.23
CA ALA A 56 -6.56 -9.29 -4.67
C ALA A 56 -8.02 -9.69 -4.48
N HIS A 57 -8.64 -9.22 -3.39
CA HIS A 57 -10.09 -9.33 -3.16
C HIS A 57 -10.83 -7.99 -3.26
N GLU A 58 -10.10 -6.87 -3.37
CA GLU A 58 -10.70 -5.55 -3.59
C GLU A 58 -9.96 -4.74 -4.65
N GLU A 59 -10.69 -3.82 -5.29
CA GLU A 59 -10.15 -2.86 -6.24
C GLU A 59 -9.21 -1.85 -5.56
N ILE A 60 -8.44 -1.14 -6.39
CA ILE A 60 -7.57 -0.05 -5.93
C ILE A 60 -8.07 1.31 -6.42
N LYS A 61 -7.85 2.33 -5.60
CA LYS A 61 -7.94 3.73 -6.05
C LYS A 61 -6.73 4.07 -6.93
N GLN A 62 -6.94 4.20 -8.25
CA GLN A 62 -5.86 4.39 -9.23
C GLN A 62 -4.94 5.58 -8.91
N LYS A 63 -5.51 6.72 -8.48
CA LYS A 63 -4.74 7.91 -8.07
C LYS A 63 -3.77 7.63 -6.91
N ASN A 64 -4.13 6.74 -6.00
CA ASN A 64 -3.26 6.37 -4.88
C ASN A 64 -2.15 5.43 -5.33
N MET A 65 -2.46 4.50 -6.24
CA MET A 65 -1.46 3.63 -6.86
C MET A 65 -0.41 4.45 -7.61
N GLU A 66 -0.83 5.40 -8.45
CA GLU A 66 0.10 6.23 -9.22
C GLU A 66 1.04 7.05 -8.32
N LYS A 67 0.50 7.66 -7.25
CA LYS A 67 1.34 8.35 -6.26
C LYS A 67 2.35 7.40 -5.62
N LEU A 68 1.93 6.18 -5.29
CA LEU A 68 2.80 5.18 -4.70
C LEU A 68 3.87 4.70 -5.68
N LEU A 69 3.53 4.54 -6.97
CA LEU A 69 4.48 4.21 -8.03
C LEU A 69 5.59 5.27 -8.11
N GLN A 70 5.23 6.55 -8.16
CA GLN A 70 6.21 7.64 -8.20
C GLN A 70 7.14 7.64 -6.98
N MET A 71 6.60 7.35 -5.79
CA MET A 71 7.42 7.23 -4.57
C MET A 71 8.32 5.99 -4.60
N THR A 72 7.82 4.86 -5.10
CA THR A 72 8.58 3.60 -5.21
C THR A 72 9.78 3.79 -6.15
N LEU A 73 9.58 4.45 -7.29
CA LEU A 73 10.66 4.80 -8.22
C LEU A 73 11.67 5.77 -7.59
N LYS A 74 11.18 6.78 -6.85
CA LYS A 74 12.04 7.76 -6.17
C LYS A 74 12.90 7.14 -5.07
N TRP A 75 12.37 6.19 -4.32
CA TRP A 75 13.09 5.48 -3.25
C TRP A 75 13.87 4.26 -3.75
N ASP A 76 13.80 3.98 -5.06
CA ASP A 76 14.39 2.81 -5.71
C ASP A 76 14.03 1.47 -5.02
N GLY A 77 12.79 1.32 -4.55
CA GLY A 77 12.41 0.07 -3.90
C GLY A 77 11.13 0.12 -3.08
N PHE A 78 10.75 -1.05 -2.57
CA PHE A 78 9.66 -1.18 -1.60
C PHE A 78 10.20 -0.99 -0.20
N THR A 79 9.56 -0.09 0.56
CA THR A 79 9.96 0.26 1.93
C THR A 79 9.11 -0.40 3.02
N LYS A 80 8.05 -1.11 2.60
CA LYS A 80 7.15 -1.85 3.49
C LYS A 80 6.64 -3.13 2.81
N PRO A 81 6.60 -4.27 3.49
CA PRO A 81 6.09 -5.53 2.94
C PRO A 81 4.56 -5.53 2.87
N LEU A 82 3.98 -6.27 1.92
CA LEU A 82 2.54 -6.57 1.94
C LEU A 82 2.24 -7.55 3.08
N ILE A 83 0.96 -7.73 3.41
CA ILE A 83 0.51 -8.85 4.23
C ILE A 83 -0.40 -9.72 3.38
N ALA A 84 -0.16 -11.02 3.37
CA ALA A 84 -0.98 -11.97 2.63
C ALA A 84 -1.24 -13.25 3.44
N ASP A 85 -2.36 -13.90 3.15
CA ASP A 85 -2.63 -15.25 3.61
C ASP A 85 -1.65 -16.25 2.96
N LYS A 86 -0.95 -17.02 3.80
CA LYS A 86 0.09 -17.98 3.38
C LYS A 86 -0.48 -19.15 2.57
N ALA A 87 -1.75 -19.51 2.77
CA ALA A 87 -2.34 -20.68 2.10
C ALA A 87 -2.83 -20.32 0.70
N THR A 88 -3.47 -19.16 0.54
CA THR A 88 -4.18 -18.79 -0.69
C THR A 88 -3.49 -17.71 -1.50
N GLY A 89 -2.57 -16.95 -0.90
CA GLY A 89 -2.00 -15.73 -1.49
C GLY A 89 -2.95 -14.54 -1.45
N THR A 90 -4.06 -14.63 -0.71
CA THR A 90 -5.02 -13.52 -0.56
C THR A 90 -4.35 -12.33 0.10
N ILE A 91 -4.36 -11.18 -0.58
CA ILE A 91 -3.75 -9.94 -0.08
C ILE A 91 -4.64 -9.35 1.01
N LEU A 92 -4.11 -9.21 2.23
CA LEU A 92 -4.84 -8.64 3.37
C LEU A 92 -4.52 -7.15 3.53
N ASP A 93 -3.28 -6.75 3.27
CA ASP A 93 -2.89 -5.35 3.18
C ASP A 93 -1.87 -5.12 2.05
N GLY A 94 -1.99 -3.98 1.38
CA GLY A 94 -1.06 -3.54 0.36
C GLY A 94 -1.47 -3.75 -1.10
N HIS A 95 -2.77 -3.78 -1.43
CA HIS A 95 -3.27 -3.88 -2.81
C HIS A 95 -2.66 -2.85 -3.77
N HIS A 96 -2.41 -1.61 -3.31
CA HIS A 96 -1.71 -0.60 -4.10
C HIS A 96 -0.26 -1.01 -4.41
N ARG A 97 0.47 -1.58 -3.44
CA ARG A 97 1.86 -2.05 -3.63
C ARG A 97 1.91 -3.23 -4.60
N TYR A 98 0.97 -4.17 -4.47
CA TYR A 98 0.78 -5.25 -5.43
C TYR A 98 0.53 -4.72 -6.85
N SER A 99 -0.35 -3.73 -7.01
CA SER A 99 -0.62 -3.12 -8.32
C SER A 99 0.60 -2.38 -8.89
N VAL A 100 1.40 -1.72 -8.04
CA VAL A 100 2.70 -1.14 -8.44
C VAL A 100 3.67 -2.22 -8.93
N ALA A 101 3.79 -3.35 -8.24
CA ALA A 101 4.62 -4.47 -8.68
C ALA A 101 4.19 -4.99 -10.06
N LYS A 102 2.89 -5.19 -10.27
CA LYS A 102 2.35 -5.58 -11.58
C LYS A 102 2.66 -4.55 -12.67
N ARG A 103 2.51 -3.25 -12.35
CA ARG A 103 2.79 -2.15 -13.28
C ARG A 103 4.26 -2.05 -13.68
N LEU A 104 5.16 -2.46 -12.79
CA LEU A 104 6.61 -2.54 -12.98
C LEU A 104 7.07 -3.91 -13.51
N GLU A 105 6.14 -4.83 -13.78
CA GLU A 105 6.42 -6.17 -14.31
C GLU A 105 7.40 -6.98 -13.44
N LEU A 106 7.33 -6.79 -12.11
CA LEU A 106 8.18 -7.52 -11.18
C LEU A 106 7.73 -8.96 -11.02
N ALA A 107 8.69 -9.89 -11.01
CA ALA A 107 8.42 -11.30 -10.76
C ALA A 107 8.06 -11.58 -9.30
N ARG A 108 8.68 -10.84 -8.35
CA ARG A 108 8.53 -11.03 -6.90
C ARG A 108 8.38 -9.72 -6.15
N ILE A 109 7.80 -9.79 -4.94
CA ILE A 109 7.59 -8.62 -4.06
C ILE A 109 7.73 -9.04 -2.57
N PRO A 110 8.22 -8.16 -1.67
CA PRO A 110 8.28 -8.45 -0.24
C PRO A 110 6.90 -8.54 0.43
N VAL A 111 6.68 -9.63 1.18
CA VAL A 111 5.41 -9.96 1.85
C VAL A 111 5.69 -10.63 3.20
N VAL A 112 4.88 -10.28 4.21
CA VAL A 112 4.72 -11.07 5.44
C VAL A 112 3.53 -12.01 5.23
N CYS A 113 3.77 -13.30 5.34
CA CYS A 113 2.76 -14.33 5.13
C CYS A 113 2.20 -14.83 6.47
N ILE A 114 0.89 -14.80 6.65
CA ILE A 114 0.22 -15.20 7.89
C ILE A 114 -0.81 -16.31 7.68
N ASP A 115 -1.20 -16.99 8.75
CA ASP A 115 -2.29 -17.98 8.73
C ASP A 115 -3.65 -17.30 8.91
N TYR A 116 -4.18 -16.67 7.86
CA TYR A 116 -5.25 -15.68 8.03
C TYR A 116 -6.50 -16.24 8.73
N LEU A 117 -6.93 -17.45 8.37
CA LEU A 117 -8.13 -18.07 8.94
C LEU A 117 -7.96 -18.44 10.41
N HIS A 118 -6.79 -18.95 10.79
CA HIS A 118 -6.54 -19.48 12.14
C HIS A 118 -5.86 -18.47 13.07
N ASP A 119 -5.42 -17.32 12.56
CA ASP A 119 -4.82 -16.26 13.36
C ASP A 119 -5.90 -15.37 14.00
N GLU A 120 -6.23 -15.66 15.25
CA GLU A 120 -7.21 -14.91 16.05
C GLU A 120 -6.79 -13.45 16.32
N SER A 121 -5.50 -13.10 16.14
CA SER A 121 -5.04 -11.71 16.32
C SER A 121 -5.44 -10.79 15.18
N VAL A 122 -5.88 -11.34 14.06
CA VAL A 122 -6.36 -10.58 12.90
C VAL A 122 -7.84 -10.28 13.04
N GLU A 123 -8.17 -9.03 13.34
CA GLU A 123 -9.55 -8.55 13.32
C GLU A 123 -9.93 -8.11 11.89
N LEU A 124 -11.16 -8.41 11.47
CA LEU A 124 -11.72 -7.99 10.19
C LEU A 124 -12.94 -7.10 10.43
N GLU A 125 -12.92 -5.92 9.83
CA GLU A 125 -14.04 -4.98 9.83
C GLU A 125 -14.35 -4.52 8.40
N LEU A 126 -15.53 -3.95 8.21
CA LEU A 126 -15.88 -3.20 7.01
C LEU A 126 -15.48 -1.73 7.18
N TRP A 127 -15.04 -1.08 6.11
CA TRP A 127 -14.95 0.38 6.12
C TRP A 127 -16.36 0.99 6.25
N PRO A 128 -16.52 2.17 6.88
CA PRO A 128 -17.82 2.81 7.05
C PRO A 128 -18.57 3.14 5.75
N ALA A 129 -17.87 3.16 4.61
CA ALA A 129 -18.45 3.42 3.29
C ALA A 129 -18.76 2.13 2.51
N SER A 130 -18.54 0.95 3.09
CA SER A 130 -18.93 -0.33 2.50
C SER A 130 -20.45 -0.42 2.36
N GLN A 131 -20.92 -1.13 1.33
CA GLN A 131 -22.33 -1.41 1.11
C GLN A 131 -22.76 -2.76 1.69
N LEU A 132 -21.81 -3.51 2.27
CA LEU A 132 -22.08 -4.80 2.92
C LEU A 132 -22.50 -4.58 4.38
N ASP A 133 -23.39 -5.43 4.89
CA ASP A 133 -23.81 -5.41 6.29
C ASP A 133 -22.86 -6.19 7.20
N SER A 134 -22.23 -7.25 6.66
CA SER A 134 -21.29 -8.10 7.39
C SER A 134 -20.28 -8.72 6.44
N ILE A 135 -19.16 -9.21 6.99
CA ILE A 135 -18.12 -9.92 6.26
C ILE A 135 -17.38 -10.87 7.19
N SER A 136 -17.02 -12.04 6.69
CA SER A 136 -16.16 -13.02 7.36
C SER A 136 -14.80 -13.11 6.68
N LYS A 137 -13.81 -13.69 7.37
CA LYS A 137 -12.50 -13.99 6.77
C LYS A 137 -12.62 -14.95 5.58
N GLN A 138 -13.59 -15.86 5.63
CA GLN A 138 -13.84 -16.78 4.52
C GLN A 138 -14.35 -16.04 3.29
N ASP A 139 -15.26 -15.07 3.45
CA ASP A 139 -15.76 -14.26 2.32
C ASP A 139 -14.62 -13.51 1.61
N VAL A 140 -13.62 -13.02 2.38
CA VAL A 140 -12.42 -12.37 1.83
C VAL A 140 -11.59 -13.32 0.97
N ILE A 141 -11.38 -14.55 1.46
CA ILE A 141 -10.67 -15.59 0.70
C ILE A 141 -11.46 -15.99 -0.55
N ASP A 142 -12.76 -16.25 -0.40
CA ASP A 142 -13.62 -16.68 -1.50
C ASP A 142 -13.66 -15.62 -2.61
N MET A 143 -13.73 -14.33 -2.23
CA MET A 143 -13.63 -13.23 -3.20
C MET A 143 -12.27 -13.21 -3.90
N ALA A 144 -11.16 -13.37 -3.17
CA ALA A 144 -9.81 -13.39 -3.75
C ALA A 144 -9.60 -14.56 -4.74
N LEU A 145 -10.26 -15.70 -4.49
CA LEU A 145 -10.21 -16.88 -5.35
C LEU A 145 -11.21 -16.83 -6.51
N SER A 146 -12.11 -15.85 -6.52
CA SER A 146 -13.09 -15.64 -7.58
C SER A 146 -12.53 -14.81 -8.74
N SER A 147 -13.37 -14.54 -9.75
CA SER A 147 -13.07 -13.58 -10.83
C SER A 147 -13.45 -12.14 -10.51
N GLU A 148 -14.09 -11.90 -9.36
CA GLU A 148 -14.67 -10.61 -8.97
C GLU A 148 -13.80 -9.90 -7.93
N LEU A 149 -14.07 -8.61 -7.71
CA LEU A 149 -13.44 -7.81 -6.67
C LEU A 149 -14.49 -6.97 -5.95
N TYR A 150 -14.31 -6.81 -4.64
CA TYR A 150 -15.04 -5.77 -3.92
C TYR A 150 -14.58 -4.37 -4.36
N PRO A 151 -15.45 -3.34 -4.24
CA PRO A 151 -15.03 -1.95 -4.41
C PRO A 151 -13.86 -1.58 -3.49
N ALA A 152 -13.04 -0.63 -3.94
CA ALA A 152 -11.86 -0.22 -3.17
C ALA A 152 -12.21 0.27 -1.75
N LYS A 153 -11.44 -0.20 -0.74
CA LYS A 153 -11.72 0.07 0.68
C LYS A 153 -13.06 -0.52 1.12
N THR A 154 -13.31 -1.79 0.81
CA THR A 154 -14.45 -2.53 1.38
C THR A 154 -14.04 -3.13 2.72
N THR A 155 -12.85 -3.71 2.79
CA THR A 155 -12.38 -4.45 3.96
C THR A 155 -11.31 -3.68 4.73
N ARG A 156 -11.26 -3.88 6.04
CA ARG A 156 -10.26 -3.31 6.94
C ARG A 156 -9.78 -4.38 7.90
N HIS A 157 -8.58 -4.89 7.66
CA HIS A 157 -7.89 -5.77 8.59
C HIS A 157 -7.18 -4.94 9.66
N ARG A 158 -7.31 -5.33 10.92
CA ARG A 158 -6.44 -4.85 12.00
C ARG A 158 -5.51 -6.00 12.35
N ILE A 159 -4.26 -5.82 11.95
CA ILE A 159 -3.13 -6.74 12.15
C ILE A 159 -2.07 -5.89 12.85
N SER A 160 -1.18 -6.50 13.65
CA SER A 160 -0.14 -5.78 14.38
C SER A 160 0.43 -4.58 13.60
N ASP A 161 0.34 -3.38 14.21
CA ASP A 161 0.64 -2.11 13.56
C ASP A 161 2.14 -1.92 13.22
N HIS A 162 2.99 -2.85 13.66
CA HIS A 162 4.44 -2.77 13.54
C HIS A 162 4.99 -3.79 12.53
N LEU A 163 4.74 -3.55 11.24
CA LEU A 163 5.51 -4.19 10.17
C LEU A 163 6.95 -3.68 10.17
N PRO A 164 7.95 -4.54 9.87
CA PRO A 164 9.33 -4.12 9.81
C PRO A 164 9.51 -3.07 8.71
N PRO A 165 10.26 -1.99 8.96
CA PRO A 165 10.79 -1.20 7.87
C PRO A 165 11.73 -2.09 7.06
N ILE A 166 11.58 -2.08 5.74
CA ILE A 166 12.48 -2.81 4.83
C ILE A 166 12.99 -1.85 3.76
N HIS A 167 14.00 -2.28 3.01
CA HIS A 167 14.30 -1.69 1.70
C HIS A 167 14.71 -2.80 0.75
N VAL A 168 13.80 -3.19 -0.14
CA VAL A 168 14.10 -4.14 -1.22
C VAL A 168 14.16 -3.37 -2.52
N SER A 169 15.36 -3.25 -3.07
CA SER A 169 15.59 -2.37 -4.23
C SER A 169 14.94 -2.89 -5.52
N LEU A 170 14.55 -1.97 -6.40
CA LEU A 170 14.00 -2.34 -7.71
C LEU A 170 15.03 -3.09 -8.56
N HIS A 171 16.31 -2.70 -8.48
CA HIS A 171 17.39 -3.45 -9.12
C HIS A 171 17.42 -4.91 -8.66
N ARG A 172 17.40 -5.17 -7.34
CA ARG A 172 17.35 -6.55 -6.81
C ARG A 172 16.13 -7.30 -7.34
N LEU A 173 14.94 -6.69 -7.29
CA LEU A 173 13.69 -7.33 -7.74
C LEU A 173 13.68 -7.63 -9.24
N SER A 174 14.34 -6.80 -10.05
CA SER A 174 14.44 -6.99 -11.51
C SER A 174 15.29 -8.18 -11.93
N LEU A 175 16.17 -8.66 -11.04
CA LEU A 175 17.02 -9.84 -11.27
C LEU A 175 16.32 -11.15 -10.92
N LEU A 176 15.12 -11.09 -10.33
CA LEU A 176 14.43 -12.27 -9.83
C LEU A 176 13.52 -12.91 -10.86
N THR A 177 13.37 -14.24 -10.76
CA THR A 177 12.39 -15.01 -11.52
C THR A 177 11.29 -15.55 -10.61
N PRO A 178 10.11 -15.93 -11.14
CA PRO A 178 9.02 -16.45 -10.31
C PRO A 178 9.36 -17.70 -9.51
N SER A 179 10.28 -18.54 -9.99
CA SER A 179 10.59 -19.87 -9.44
C SER A 179 11.84 -19.94 -8.57
N GLN A 180 12.53 -18.83 -8.32
CA GLN A 180 13.73 -18.85 -7.49
C GLN A 180 13.41 -19.33 -6.05
N PRO A 181 14.30 -20.09 -5.40
CA PRO A 181 14.16 -20.37 -3.97
C PRO A 181 14.32 -19.08 -3.14
N ASP A 182 13.67 -19.00 -1.98
CA ASP A 182 13.92 -17.95 -1.00
C ASP A 182 15.34 -18.15 -0.45
N GLU A 183 16.25 -17.18 -0.62
CA GLU A 183 17.63 -17.28 -0.13
C GLU A 183 17.76 -17.11 1.41
N THR A 184 16.68 -17.29 2.16
CA THR A 184 16.64 -17.09 3.62
C THR A 184 16.84 -18.37 4.45
N GLU A 185 17.22 -19.49 3.83
CA GLU A 185 17.72 -20.67 4.57
C GLU A 185 19.25 -20.75 4.46
N SER A 186 19.95 -20.21 5.46
CA SER A 186 21.38 -20.45 5.72
C SER A 186 21.65 -20.45 7.21
#